data_AF-A0A1H6C2Y4-F1
#
_entry.id   AF-A0A1H6C2Y4-F1
#
_cell.length_a   1.000
_cell.length_b   1.000
_cell.length_c   1.000
_cell.angle_alpha   90.00
_cell.angle_beta   90.00
_cell.angle_gamma   90.00
#
_symmetry.space_group_name_H-M   'P 1'
#
loop_
_entity.id
_entity.type
_entity.pdbx_description
1 polymer ?
#
loop_
_entity_poly.entity_id
_entity_poly.type
_entity_poly.pdbx_seq_one_letter_code
_entity_poly.pdbx_strand_id
1 'polypeptide(L)'
;MMDGDWVGGVLPRRSVALSVALMAATIAGGLAVRFSRLGLPGFVVKYGGSCLWALTIYWVVSTLLPRLHLYSAALVAGAISTGVEFLKLYRSPGLDAFRYTLAGILLLGRIFSWWDILAYLMAIGAGAWLDSWLRATRG
;
A
#
# COMPACT_ATOMS: atom_id res chain seq x y z
N MET A 1 -16.20 -21.92 -12.84
CA MET A 1 -16.52 -20.84 -13.79
C MET A 1 -16.22 -19.54 -13.07
N MET A 2 -14.97 -19.08 -13.20
CA MET A 2 -14.49 -17.81 -12.64
C MET A 2 -14.23 -16.92 -13.84
N ASP A 3 -15.28 -16.24 -14.27
CA ASP A 3 -15.23 -15.38 -15.45
C ASP A 3 -14.38 -14.15 -15.10
N GLY A 4 -13.55 -13.71 -16.05
CA GLY A 4 -12.52 -12.65 -15.91
C GLY A 4 -13.09 -11.24 -15.68
N ASP A 5 -14.27 -11.15 -15.09
CA ASP A 5 -15.12 -9.97 -15.03
C ASP A 5 -14.68 -8.99 -13.92
N TRP A 6 -13.79 -9.43 -13.01
CA TRP A 6 -13.19 -8.57 -11.98
C TRP A 6 -12.32 -7.44 -12.55
N VAL A 7 -11.90 -7.55 -13.82
CA VAL A 7 -11.10 -6.51 -14.49
C VAL A 7 -11.98 -5.36 -14.99
N GLY A 8 -13.28 -5.59 -15.22
CA GLY A 8 -14.16 -4.66 -15.94
C GLY A 8 -15.35 -4.06 -15.16
N GLY A 9 -15.76 -4.62 -14.03
CA GLY A 9 -16.93 -4.15 -13.28
C GLY A 9 -16.64 -3.00 -12.30
N VAL A 10 -17.53 -2.01 -12.20
CA VAL A 10 -17.57 -1.10 -11.04
C VAL A 10 -18.23 -1.86 -9.90
N LEU A 11 -17.42 -2.43 -9.00
CA LEU A 11 -17.94 -3.17 -7.86
C LEU A 11 -18.64 -2.24 -6.85
N PRO A 12 -19.61 -2.76 -6.07
CA PRO A 12 -20.30 -1.99 -5.04
C PRO A 12 -19.30 -1.29 -4.11
N ARG A 13 -19.71 -0.11 -3.61
CA ARG A 13 -18.90 0.66 -2.67
C ARG A 13 -18.82 -0.08 -1.33
N ARG A 14 -17.58 -0.34 -0.87
CA ARG A 14 -17.37 -0.80 0.50
C ARG A 14 -17.74 0.31 1.49
N SER A 15 -18.21 -0.07 2.69
CA SER A 15 -18.50 0.87 3.77
C SER A 15 -17.25 1.67 4.19
N VAL A 16 -17.43 2.93 4.59
CA VAL A 16 -16.34 3.77 5.12
C VAL A 16 -15.74 3.15 6.38
N ALA A 17 -16.55 2.59 7.27
CA ALA A 17 -16.10 1.92 8.50
C ALA A 17 -15.12 0.77 8.22
N LEU A 18 -15.43 -0.11 7.25
CA LEU A 18 -14.53 -1.18 6.83
C LEU A 18 -13.20 -0.61 6.28
N SER A 19 -13.27 0.46 5.49
CA SER A 19 -12.08 1.10 4.93
C SER A 19 -11.16 1.63 6.04
N VAL A 20 -11.73 2.29 7.03
CA VAL A 20 -11.00 2.81 8.20
C VAL A 20 -10.39 1.65 9.00
N ALA A 21 -11.14 0.57 9.24
CA ALA A 21 -10.63 -0.60 9.94
C ALA A 21 -9.45 -1.25 9.21
N LEU A 22 -9.54 -1.41 7.88
CA LEU A 22 -8.45 -1.94 7.06
C LEU A 22 -7.21 -1.07 7.11
N MET A 23 -7.35 0.26 6.97
CA MET A 23 -6.23 1.20 7.08
C MET A 23 -5.60 1.16 8.47
N ALA A 24 -6.42 1.17 9.53
CA ALA A 24 -5.91 1.11 10.90
C ALA A 24 -5.13 -0.19 11.15
N ALA A 25 -5.66 -1.33 10.68
CA ALA A 25 -4.99 -2.62 10.80
C ALA A 25 -3.66 -2.65 10.03
N THR A 26 -3.60 -2.14 8.80
CA THR A 26 -2.35 -2.12 8.02
C THR A 26 -1.33 -1.15 8.58
N ILE A 27 -1.75 0.01 9.08
CA ILE A 27 -0.87 0.98 9.73
C ILE A 27 -0.31 0.39 11.03
N ALA A 28 -1.17 -0.14 11.90
CA ALA A 28 -0.75 -0.76 13.15
C ALA A 28 0.18 -1.94 12.91
N GLY A 29 -0.15 -2.82 11.96
CA GLY A 29 0.70 -3.94 11.56
C GLY A 29 2.04 -3.47 10.98
N GLY A 30 2.03 -2.43 10.13
CA GLY A 30 3.25 -1.89 9.52
C GLY A 30 4.19 -1.28 10.55
N LEU A 31 3.64 -0.53 11.52
CA LEU A 31 4.37 -0.02 12.68
C LEU A 31 4.90 -1.16 13.54
N ALA A 32 4.07 -2.16 13.86
CA ALA A 32 4.47 -3.30 14.66
C ALA A 32 5.62 -4.09 14.03
N VAL A 33 5.59 -4.33 12.70
CA VAL A 33 6.67 -5.00 11.97
C VAL A 33 7.95 -4.15 12.02
N ARG A 34 7.86 -2.84 11.75
CA ARG A 34 9.01 -1.92 11.72
C ARG A 34 9.66 -1.70 13.08
N PHE A 35 8.87 -1.73 14.15
CA PHE A 35 9.34 -1.60 15.53
C PHE A 35 9.44 -2.94 16.26
N SER A 36 9.30 -4.06 15.54
CA SER A 36 9.32 -5.37 16.17
C SER A 36 10.68 -5.62 16.82
N ARG A 37 10.66 -5.86 18.13
CA ARG A 37 11.76 -6.50 18.87
C ARG A 37 11.60 -8.02 18.93
N LEU A 38 10.69 -8.56 18.11
CA LEU A 38 10.20 -9.94 18.14
C LEU A 38 11.17 -10.97 17.53
N GLY A 39 12.43 -10.58 17.28
CA GLY A 39 13.43 -11.47 16.66
C GLY A 39 13.10 -11.86 15.21
N LEU A 40 12.24 -11.10 14.52
CA LEU A 40 11.89 -11.38 13.14
C LEU A 40 13.13 -11.26 12.23
N PRO A 41 13.24 -12.10 11.18
CA PRO A 41 14.32 -11.98 10.20
C PRO A 41 14.33 -10.57 9.58
N GLY A 42 15.50 -9.98 9.39
CA GLY A 42 15.64 -8.61 8.86
C GLY A 42 14.94 -8.41 7.51
N PHE A 43 14.83 -9.47 6.70
CA PHE A 43 14.05 -9.49 5.46
C PHE A 43 12.56 -9.21 5.71
N VAL A 44 11.95 -9.87 6.69
CA VAL A 44 10.52 -9.72 7.03
C VAL A 44 10.26 -8.33 7.60
N VAL A 45 11.15 -7.84 8.47
CA VAL A 45 11.04 -6.48 9.03
C VAL A 45 11.09 -5.42 7.92
N LYS A 46 12.01 -5.58 6.96
CA LYS A 46 12.15 -4.65 5.84
C LYS A 46 10.94 -4.72 4.90
N TYR A 47 10.70 -5.88 4.28
CA TYR A 47 9.71 -6.00 3.22
C TYR A 47 8.28 -6.08 3.75
N GLY A 48 8.04 -6.64 4.93
CA GLY A 48 6.73 -6.63 5.56
C GLY A 48 6.24 -5.22 5.86
N GLY A 49 7.12 -4.36 6.38
CA GLY A 49 6.82 -2.95 6.58
C GLY A 49 6.57 -2.19 5.27
N SER A 50 7.29 -2.52 4.19
CA SER A 50 7.10 -1.96 2.85
C SER A 50 5.76 -2.39 2.23
N CYS A 51 5.42 -3.68 2.32
CA CYS A 51 4.16 -4.24 1.83
C CYS A 51 2.94 -3.58 2.51
N LEU A 52 2.94 -3.51 3.83
CA LEU A 52 1.82 -2.95 4.60
C LEU A 52 1.66 -1.43 4.36
N TRP A 53 2.76 -0.73 4.12
CA TRP A 53 2.73 0.67 3.71
C TRP A 53 2.05 0.85 2.34
N ALA A 54 2.47 0.09 1.31
CA ALA A 54 1.86 0.17 -0.02
C ALA A 54 0.38 -0.25 -0.01
N LEU A 55 0.04 -1.25 0.79
CA LEU A 55 -1.34 -1.68 0.98
C LEU A 55 -2.21 -0.55 1.58
N THR A 56 -1.65 0.25 2.49
CA THR A 56 -2.33 1.44 3.03
C THR A 56 -2.62 2.47 1.94
N ILE A 57 -1.66 2.72 1.03
CA ILE A 57 -1.86 3.61 -0.12
C ILE A 57 -3.01 3.10 -1.01
N TYR A 58 -3.03 1.79 -1.28
CA TYR A 58 -4.13 1.18 -2.03
C TYR A 58 -5.49 1.39 -1.34
N TRP A 59 -5.59 1.18 -0.02
CA TRP A 59 -6.82 1.44 0.71
C TRP A 59 -7.26 2.90 0.59
N VAL A 60 -6.35 3.86 0.67
CA VAL A 60 -6.66 5.29 0.51
C VAL A 60 -7.21 5.57 -0.87
N VAL A 61 -6.52 5.14 -1.93
CA VAL A 61 -6.93 5.35 -3.33
C VAL A 61 -8.31 4.73 -3.60
N SER A 62 -8.51 3.47 -3.23
CA SER A 62 -9.79 2.76 -3.44
C SER A 62 -10.96 3.31 -2.62
N THR A 63 -10.69 4.04 -1.53
CA THR A 63 -11.73 4.73 -0.72
C THR A 63 -12.06 6.10 -1.30
N LEU A 64 -11.04 6.90 -1.67
CA LEU A 64 -11.21 8.28 -2.14
C LEU A 64 -11.71 8.33 -3.59
N LEU A 65 -11.33 7.35 -4.41
CA LEU A 65 -11.70 7.25 -5.81
C LEU A 65 -12.57 6.02 -6.08
N PRO A 66 -13.72 5.88 -5.41
CA PRO A 66 -14.53 4.66 -5.45
C PRO A 66 -15.28 4.46 -6.77
N ARG A 67 -15.16 5.41 -7.71
CA ARG A 67 -15.66 5.28 -9.09
C ARG A 67 -14.64 4.60 -10.01
N LEU A 68 -13.39 4.47 -9.57
CA LEU A 68 -12.38 3.74 -10.32
C LEU A 68 -12.61 2.24 -10.21
N HIS A 69 -12.30 1.53 -11.29
CA HIS A 69 -12.18 0.08 -11.27
C HIS A 69 -11.04 -0.34 -10.33
N LEU A 70 -11.14 -1.54 -9.76
CA LEU A 70 -10.10 -2.06 -8.86
C LEU A 70 -8.72 -2.06 -9.49
N TYR A 71 -8.64 -2.42 -10.77
CA TYR A 71 -7.41 -2.39 -11.54
C TYR A 71 -6.84 -0.97 -11.66
N SER A 72 -7.68 0.01 -11.98
CA SER A 72 -7.26 1.43 -12.05
C SER A 72 -6.81 1.95 -10.69
N ALA A 73 -7.51 1.59 -9.60
CA ALA A 73 -7.09 1.95 -8.25
C ALA A 73 -5.73 1.31 -7.88
N ALA A 74 -5.51 0.05 -8.27
CA ALA A 74 -4.23 -0.63 -8.09
C ALA A 74 -3.10 0.03 -8.89
N LEU A 75 -3.36 0.42 -10.15
CA LEU A 75 -2.38 1.14 -10.97
C LEU A 75 -2.02 2.50 -10.38
N VAL A 76 -3.01 3.28 -9.92
CA VAL A 76 -2.77 4.57 -9.28
C VAL A 76 -1.96 4.40 -8.01
N ALA A 77 -2.33 3.43 -7.15
CA ALA A 77 -1.56 3.14 -5.94
C ALA A 77 -0.13 2.69 -6.28
N GLY A 78 0.05 1.83 -7.28
CA GLY A 78 1.36 1.36 -7.74
C GLY A 78 2.22 2.49 -8.27
N ALA A 79 1.64 3.40 -9.06
CA ALA A 79 2.31 4.59 -9.56
C ALA A 79 2.74 5.53 -8.42
N ILE A 80 1.87 5.75 -7.42
CA ILE A 80 2.20 6.55 -6.23
C ILE A 80 3.36 5.91 -5.47
N SER A 81 3.26 4.62 -5.11
CA SER A 81 4.30 3.93 -4.33
C SER A 81 5.64 3.87 -5.09
N THR A 82 5.59 3.61 -6.39
CA THR A 82 6.78 3.61 -7.25
C THR A 82 7.38 5.02 -7.39
N GLY A 83 6.53 6.04 -7.54
CA GLY A 83 6.97 7.44 -7.56
C GLY A 83 7.65 7.86 -6.25
N VAL A 84 7.09 7.46 -5.11
CA VAL A 84 7.72 7.67 -3.79
C VAL A 84 9.07 6.96 -3.68
N GLU A 85 9.19 5.76 -4.26
CA GLU A 85 10.46 5.05 -4.33
C GLU A 85 11.49 5.80 -5.17
N PHE A 86 11.10 6.26 -6.37
CA PHE A 86 11.97 7.07 -7.23
C PHE A 86 12.34 8.41 -6.60
N LEU A 87 11.45 9.02 -5.81
CA LEU A 87 11.77 10.24 -5.08
C LEU A 87 13.01 10.05 -4.21
N LYS A 88 13.32 8.85 -3.70
CA LYS A 88 14.54 8.56 -2.94
C LYS A 88 15.83 8.85 -3.73
N LEU A 89 15.81 8.77 -5.05
CA LEU A 89 16.96 9.10 -5.92
C LEU A 89 17.17 10.62 -6.05
N TYR A 90 16.11 11.40 -5.85
CA TYR A 90 16.19 12.86 -5.91
C TYR A 90 16.86 13.41 -4.65
N ARG A 91 17.92 14.20 -4.80
CA ARG A 91 18.67 14.82 -3.70
C ARG A 91 18.42 16.32 -3.70
N SER A 92 17.72 16.82 -2.68
CA SER A 92 17.55 18.25 -2.45
C SER A 92 17.64 18.52 -0.94
N PRO A 93 18.14 19.70 -0.52
CA PRO A 93 18.32 20.00 0.91
C PRO A 93 17.04 19.87 1.72
N GLY A 94 15.90 20.31 1.18
CA GLY A 94 14.60 20.19 1.83
C GLY A 94 14.09 18.75 1.93
N LEU A 95 14.26 17.96 0.87
CA LEU A 95 13.83 16.56 0.87
C LEU A 95 14.75 15.69 1.75
N ASP A 96 16.05 15.98 1.76
CA ASP A 96 17.01 15.32 2.64
C ASP A 96 16.70 15.63 4.10
N ALA A 97 16.42 16.89 4.47
CA ALA A 97 15.96 17.25 5.81
C ALA A 97 14.68 16.50 6.20
N PHE A 98 13.70 16.40 5.29
CA PHE A 98 12.48 15.64 5.52
C PHE A 98 12.75 14.16 5.78
N ARG A 99 13.65 13.51 5.03
CA ARG A 99 14.03 12.10 5.20
C ARG A 99 14.63 11.76 6.56
N TYR A 100 15.22 12.75 7.24
CA TYR A 100 15.75 12.56 8.60
C TYR A 100 14.69 12.70 9.69
N THR A 101 13.48 13.17 9.36
CA THR A 101 12.35 13.16 10.30
C THR A 101 11.74 11.76 10.41
N LEU A 102 11.06 11.48 11.52
CA LEU A 102 10.32 10.22 11.70
C LEU A 102 9.28 10.03 10.58
N ALA A 103 8.60 11.10 10.17
CA ALA A 103 7.64 11.08 9.08
C ALA A 103 8.30 10.70 7.76
N GLY A 104 9.47 11.27 7.43
CA GLY A 104 10.21 10.91 6.22
C GLY A 104 10.72 9.48 6.23
N ILE A 105 11.15 8.95 7.38
CA ILE A 105 11.57 7.54 7.50
C ILE A 105 10.38 6.59 7.27
N LEU A 106 9.19 6.91 7.78
CA LEU A 106 8.00 6.08 7.65
C LEU A 106 7.31 6.20 6.29
N LEU A 107 7.25 7.39 5.71
CA LEU A 107 6.53 7.68 4.47
C LEU A 107 7.40 7.51 3.23
N LEU A 108 8.65 7.97 3.28
CA LEU A 108 9.54 8.00 2.12
C LEU A 108 10.55 6.86 2.18
N GLY A 109 11.11 6.57 3.35
CA GLY A 109 12.27 5.69 3.50
C GLY A 109 13.58 6.37 3.05
N ARG A 110 14.71 5.69 3.24
CA ARG A 110 16.05 6.28 3.06
C ARG A 110 16.78 5.82 1.80
N ILE A 111 16.61 4.57 1.42
CA ILE A 111 17.40 3.92 0.37
C ILE A 111 16.45 3.37 -0.70
N PHE A 112 16.78 3.64 -1.95
CA PHE A 112 16.07 3.12 -3.11
C PHE A 112 16.28 1.60 -3.25
N SER A 113 15.21 0.87 -3.56
CA SER A 113 15.29 -0.57 -3.84
C SER A 113 14.26 -1.02 -4.88
N TRP A 114 14.74 -1.67 -5.95
CA TRP A 114 13.87 -2.37 -6.90
C TRP A 114 13.01 -3.45 -6.24
N TRP A 115 13.54 -4.11 -5.21
CA TRP A 115 12.80 -5.10 -4.43
C TRP A 115 11.64 -4.49 -3.63
N ASP A 116 11.76 -3.23 -3.20
CA ASP A 116 10.65 -2.52 -2.56
C ASP A 116 9.52 -2.27 -3.58
N ILE A 117 9.85 -1.93 -4.84
CA ILE A 117 8.83 -1.80 -5.91
C ILE A 117 8.09 -3.12 -6.11
N LEU A 118 8.81 -4.24 -6.23
CA LEU A 118 8.19 -5.56 -6.35
C LEU A 118 7.30 -5.89 -5.14
N ALA A 119 7.77 -5.59 -3.93
CA ALA A 119 6.98 -5.78 -2.71
C ALA A 119 5.70 -4.92 -2.71
N TYR A 120 5.77 -3.67 -3.17
CA TYR A 120 4.61 -2.80 -3.30
C TYR A 120 3.59 -3.36 -4.29
N LEU A 121 4.04 -3.78 -5.49
CA LEU A 121 3.14 -4.33 -6.51
C LEU A 121 2.45 -5.62 -6.03
N MET A 122 3.20 -6.51 -5.36
CA MET A 122 2.63 -7.73 -4.78
C MET A 122 1.59 -7.42 -3.70
N ALA A 123 1.89 -6.49 -2.79
CA ALA A 123 0.97 -6.09 -1.72
C ALA A 123 -0.30 -5.42 -2.26
N ILE A 124 -0.16 -4.55 -3.27
CA ILE A 124 -1.28 -3.88 -3.92
C ILE A 124 -2.15 -4.89 -4.69
N GLY A 125 -1.54 -5.84 -5.40
CA GLY A 125 -2.26 -6.91 -6.09
C GLY A 125 -3.08 -7.76 -5.12
N ALA A 126 -2.48 -8.18 -3.99
CA ALA A 126 -3.18 -8.89 -2.93
C ALA A 126 -4.30 -8.06 -2.30
N GLY A 127 -4.06 -6.76 -2.07
CA GLY A 127 -5.06 -5.82 -1.58
C GLY A 127 -6.25 -5.67 -2.53
N ALA A 128 -6.00 -5.57 -3.84
CA ALA A 128 -7.04 -5.45 -4.84
C ALA A 128 -7.88 -6.73 -4.98
N TRP A 129 -7.24 -7.90 -4.87
CA TRP A 129 -7.94 -9.17 -4.80
C TRP A 129 -8.80 -9.30 -3.53
N LEU A 130 -8.28 -8.87 -2.38
CA LEU A 130 -9.08 -8.85 -1.15
C LEU A 130 -10.25 -7.87 -1.25
N ASP A 131 -10.04 -6.69 -1.83
CA ASP A 131 -11.10 -5.68 -2.02
C ASP A 131 -12.20 -6.18 -2.96
N SER A 132 -11.85 -6.94 -4.01
CA SER A 132 -12.85 -7.57 -4.88
C SER A 132 -13.73 -8.55 -4.12
N TRP A 133 -13.11 -9.42 -3.33
CA TRP A 133 -13.80 -10.41 -2.51
C TRP A 133 -14.70 -9.76 -1.44
N LEU A 134 -14.20 -8.73 -0.75
CA LEU A 134 -14.95 -7.98 0.27
C LEU A 134 -16.16 -7.24 -0.30
N ARG A 135 -16.08 -6.76 -1.54
CA ARG A 135 -17.19 -6.08 -2.21
C ARG A 135 -18.20 -7.06 -2.79
N ALA A 136 -17.75 -8.22 -3.26
CA ALA A 136 -18.61 -9.28 -3.77
C ALA A 136 -19.45 -9.96 -2.68
N THR A 137 -18.91 -10.07 -1.45
CA THR A 137 -19.60 -10.71 -0.32
C THR A 137 -20.59 -9.79 0.41
N ARG A 138 -20.56 -8.48 0.12
CA ARG A 138 -21.43 -7.46 0.75
C ARG A 138 -22.31 -6.70 -0.24
N GLY A 139 -22.29 -7.10 -1.51
CA GLY A 139 -23.23 -6.66 -2.55
C GLY A 139 -24.38 -7.65 -2.67
#